data_AF-A0AAQ3N6E3-F1
#
_entry.id   AF-A0AAQ3N6E3-F1
#
_cell.length_a   1.000
_cell.length_b   1.000
_cell.length_c   1.000
_cell.angle_alpha   90.00
_cell.angle_beta   90.00
_cell.angle_gamma   90.00
#
_symmetry.space_group_name_H-M   'P 1'
#
loop_
_entity.id
_entity.type
_entity.pdbx_description
1 polymer ?
#
loop_
_entity_poly.entity_id
_entity_poly.type
_entity_poly.pdbx_seq_one_letter_code
_entity_poly.pdbx_strand_id
1 'polypeptide(L)'
;MANDEMLVFKDVMSPSLRQMNKTFYSNKEIFFHELINNASNALDKIQFERNTHKNISDDRLIRIVPHKANKTLSIIDFGIGLTKEDLAYNFGVGFYSAFLVAHKVIVTSKRNDHDQYIWESQPGAFFIVTKDINAQQPSRGTNITLFLNDNQLDYLEESTIKNLIIKYCQHISHHIYLWNENNKDYWQLINIWFHDQERDNTLLPQRHMNHLPDDLVPSILSKLPLKSLKRFGCVRRSWTLLFENSHFMNLIRNNFIRNHYTYYEDACLVLNLTLVHHRYNSSLFLSSGERFQNMEKLSWPSQIPEDFGQLYILGSSSIHGIFCLHAHYNQQPAILWNPAINEFKVIPPSPFDYVADFMEILIVYHGFGYDCVRDDYKVIRKVVYAEKTDDDDKLSHDILTVGCVWEMYSLRNNSWTNLQFGVGIPSSSDIKNKFYLEGMCHWWGSEDDFIENLISFDLINNVWIMTPPPLDIPMDAYDNFEMYLVNRELFLLNGSIALMSNYARTTTFYISILIEVGKKETWTKLFVFGPIPYITFPIGIRNMGNILFQTDDGDLAWFDSSTHILQKLGVNVHGRFCQLVFYKESLIRIERINS
;
A
#
# COMPACT_ATOMS: atom_id res chain seq x y z
N MET A 1 48.70 8.38 -12.27
CA MET A 1 48.51 7.60 -11.03
C MET A 1 47.60 8.43 -10.15
N ALA A 2 46.29 8.20 -10.26
CA ALA A 2 45.29 8.87 -9.43
C ALA A 2 45.15 8.04 -8.14
N ASN A 3 45.20 8.69 -6.98
CA ASN A 3 45.04 8.05 -5.67
C ASN A 3 43.64 7.44 -5.58
N ASP A 4 43.55 6.11 -5.47
CA ASP A 4 42.30 5.40 -5.18
C ASP A 4 41.79 5.86 -3.80
N GLU A 5 40.73 6.66 -3.83
CA GLU A 5 40.30 7.59 -2.81
C GLU A 5 39.82 6.93 -1.51
N MET A 6 40.47 7.28 -0.40
CA MET A 6 39.90 7.20 0.94
C MET A 6 38.71 8.18 1.01
N LEU A 7 37.49 7.65 1.08
CA LEU A 7 36.28 8.48 1.20
C LEU A 7 35.85 8.57 2.67
N VAL A 8 35.71 9.80 3.15
CA VAL A 8 35.25 10.12 4.51
C VAL A 8 33.80 10.58 4.40
N PHE A 9 32.87 9.82 4.97
CA PHE A 9 31.44 10.12 4.90
C PHE A 9 30.93 10.71 6.22
N LYS A 10 30.13 11.77 6.12
CA LYS A 10 29.47 12.39 7.28
C LYS A 10 28.40 11.47 7.83
N ASP A 11 28.43 11.30 9.13
CA ASP A 11 27.80 10.19 9.82
C ASP A 11 26.27 10.29 9.86
N VAL A 12 25.58 9.35 9.18
CA VAL A 12 24.11 9.14 9.27
C VAL A 12 23.75 8.42 10.58
N MET A 13 24.74 8.04 11.39
CA MET A 13 24.54 7.29 12.63
C MET A 13 23.88 8.08 13.75
N SER A 14 24.09 9.39 13.85
CA SER A 14 23.70 10.12 15.07
C SER A 14 22.20 10.02 15.40
N PRO A 15 21.25 9.98 14.44
CA PRO A 15 19.84 9.72 14.72
C PRO A 15 19.55 8.23 14.98
N SER A 16 20.13 7.32 14.19
CA SER A 16 19.92 5.86 14.29
C SER A 16 20.45 5.27 15.61
N LEU A 17 21.66 5.66 16.03
CA LEU A 17 22.23 5.31 17.32
C LEU A 17 21.44 5.92 18.49
N ARG A 18 20.95 7.16 18.35
CA ARG A 18 20.03 7.75 19.36
C ARG A 18 18.73 6.98 19.46
N GLN A 19 18.17 6.52 18.34
CA GLN A 19 16.95 5.71 18.31
C GLN A 19 17.18 4.33 18.93
N MET A 20 18.29 3.67 18.61
CA MET A 20 18.67 2.41 19.25
C MET A 20 18.94 2.55 20.75
N ASN A 21 19.64 3.61 21.14
CA ASN A 21 19.91 3.90 22.54
C ASN A 21 18.62 4.17 23.33
N LYS A 22 17.61 4.79 22.73
CA LYS A 22 16.30 4.96 23.38
C LYS A 22 15.48 3.67 23.48
N THR A 23 15.69 2.71 22.57
CA THR A 23 14.79 1.56 22.40
C THR A 23 15.35 0.25 22.97
N PHE A 24 16.67 0.08 23.05
CA PHE A 24 17.32 -1.21 23.36
C PHE A 24 18.34 -1.19 24.50
N TYR A 25 18.45 -0.10 25.28
CA TYR A 25 19.43 0.01 26.37
C TYR A 25 19.35 -1.13 27.41
N SER A 26 18.19 -1.76 27.55
CA SER A 26 17.93 -2.85 28.49
C SER A 26 18.45 -4.22 28.03
N ASN A 27 18.68 -4.45 26.73
CA ASN A 27 19.15 -5.76 26.24
C ASN A 27 20.24 -5.61 25.17
N LYS A 28 21.50 -5.56 25.62
CA LYS A 28 22.65 -5.45 24.72
C LYS A 28 22.86 -6.69 23.86
N GLU A 29 22.39 -7.87 24.27
CA GLU A 29 22.57 -9.14 23.55
C GLU A 29 21.97 -9.12 22.13
N ILE A 30 21.05 -8.20 21.86
CA ILE A 30 20.37 -8.04 20.56
C ILE A 30 21.37 -7.85 19.40
N PHE A 31 22.55 -7.28 19.66
CA PHE A 31 23.57 -7.11 18.61
C PHE A 31 23.91 -8.44 17.93
N PHE A 32 23.97 -9.51 18.72
CA PHE A 32 24.37 -10.82 18.26
C PHE A 32 23.30 -11.41 17.34
N HIS A 33 22.02 -11.26 17.71
CA HIS A 33 20.88 -11.66 16.87
C HIS A 33 20.88 -10.94 15.52
N GLU A 34 21.03 -9.61 15.53
CA GLU A 34 21.00 -8.81 14.30
C GLU A 34 22.16 -9.16 13.35
N LEU A 35 23.37 -9.32 13.86
CA LEU A 35 24.54 -9.63 13.03
C LEU A 35 24.48 -11.04 12.43
N ILE A 36 24.05 -12.06 13.19
CA ILE A 36 23.90 -13.42 12.67
C ILE A 36 22.73 -13.48 11.66
N ASN A 37 21.63 -12.76 11.89
CA ASN A 37 20.55 -12.65 10.90
C ASN A 37 21.02 -11.99 9.60
N ASN A 38 21.84 -10.93 9.68
CA ASN A 38 22.42 -10.31 8.50
C ASN A 38 23.31 -11.27 7.71
N ALA A 39 24.16 -12.04 8.39
CA ALA A 39 24.97 -13.10 7.80
C ALA A 39 24.10 -14.18 7.12
N SER A 40 23.05 -14.67 7.80
CA SER A 40 22.11 -15.65 7.23
C SER A 40 21.37 -15.10 6.00
N ASN A 41 20.98 -13.82 6.03
CA ASN A 41 20.33 -13.17 4.88
C ASN A 41 21.28 -13.04 3.69
N ALA A 42 22.57 -12.79 3.92
CA ALA A 42 23.57 -12.74 2.86
C ALA A 42 23.77 -14.10 2.20
N LEU A 43 23.69 -15.19 2.97
CA LEU A 43 23.72 -16.56 2.48
C LEU A 43 22.46 -16.95 1.68
N ASP A 44 21.27 -16.54 2.15
CA ASP A 44 20.01 -16.75 1.42
C ASP A 44 20.03 -16.03 0.04
N LYS A 45 20.58 -14.80 -0.03
CA LYS A 45 20.67 -14.04 -1.28
C LYS A 45 21.56 -14.71 -2.34
N ILE A 46 22.75 -15.19 -1.95
CA ILE A 46 23.65 -15.86 -2.89
C ILE A 46 23.08 -17.20 -3.39
N GLN A 47 22.26 -17.87 -2.58
CA GLN A 47 21.53 -19.07 -3.00
C GLN A 47 20.53 -18.74 -4.12
N PHE A 48 19.87 -17.59 -4.05
CA PHE A 48 18.93 -17.15 -5.09
C PHE A 48 19.63 -16.85 -6.42
N GLU A 49 20.77 -16.15 -6.40
CA GLU A 49 21.56 -15.82 -7.61
C GLU A 49 22.19 -17.07 -8.27
N ARG A 50 22.41 -18.15 -7.53
CA ARG A 50 22.94 -19.40 -8.09
C ARG A 50 21.93 -20.15 -8.95
N ASN A 51 20.63 -20.02 -8.65
CA ASN A 51 19.58 -20.60 -9.50
C ASN A 51 19.57 -19.99 -10.91
N THR A 52 20.23 -18.84 -11.10
CA THR A 52 20.44 -18.17 -12.39
C THR A 52 21.83 -18.39 -13.01
N HIS A 53 22.89 -18.65 -12.23
CA HIS A 53 24.27 -18.80 -12.73
C HIS A 53 25.07 -19.97 -12.08
N LYS A 54 25.61 -20.89 -12.90
CA LYS A 54 26.11 -22.23 -12.50
C LYS A 54 27.48 -22.34 -11.79
N ASN A 55 28.22 -21.26 -11.52
CA ASN A 55 29.64 -21.34 -11.08
C ASN A 55 29.96 -20.70 -9.71
N ILE A 56 29.14 -20.92 -8.69
CA ILE A 56 29.33 -20.32 -7.35
C ILE A 56 29.78 -21.39 -6.33
N SER A 57 30.94 -21.21 -5.69
CA SER A 57 31.49 -22.09 -4.63
C SER A 57 30.54 -22.32 -3.45
N ASP A 58 30.64 -23.49 -2.83
CA ASP A 58 29.64 -24.10 -1.93
C ASP A 58 29.81 -23.82 -0.43
N ASP A 59 30.80 -23.02 -0.04
CA ASP A 59 30.99 -22.65 1.37
C ASP A 59 29.84 -21.73 1.81
N ARG A 60 28.81 -22.29 2.46
CA ARG A 60 27.60 -21.58 2.91
C ARG A 60 27.41 -21.71 4.40
N LEU A 61 28.30 -21.05 5.11
CA LEU A 61 28.37 -21.17 6.55
C LEU A 61 28.63 -19.81 7.17
N ILE A 62 28.32 -19.72 8.47
CA ILE A 62 28.64 -18.58 9.31
C ILE A 62 29.74 -19.05 10.26
N ARG A 63 30.79 -18.25 10.41
CA ARG A 63 31.89 -18.48 11.35
C ARG A 63 31.91 -17.38 12.40
N ILE A 64 32.07 -17.78 13.65
CA ILE A 64 32.22 -16.88 14.79
C ILE A 64 33.61 -17.10 15.37
N VAL A 65 34.39 -16.04 15.50
CA VAL A 65 35.76 -16.07 16.00
C VAL A 65 35.92 -15.11 17.18
N PRO A 66 35.85 -15.60 18.43
CA PRO A 66 36.26 -14.82 19.58
C PRO A 66 37.79 -14.81 19.69
N HIS A 67 38.40 -13.63 19.72
CA HIS A 67 39.85 -13.47 19.84
C HIS A 67 40.19 -12.71 21.13
N LYS A 68 40.40 -13.46 22.22
CA LYS A 68 40.57 -12.92 23.59
C LYS A 68 41.74 -11.94 23.70
N ALA A 69 42.89 -12.24 23.09
CA ALA A 69 44.09 -11.39 23.17
C ALA A 69 43.90 -10.01 22.52
N ASN A 70 43.11 -9.93 21.44
CA ASN A 70 42.86 -8.70 20.70
C ASN A 70 41.56 -8.01 21.16
N LYS A 71 40.82 -8.63 22.09
CA LYS A 71 39.49 -8.20 22.53
C LYS A 71 38.50 -8.02 21.37
N THR A 72 38.61 -8.86 20.35
CA THR A 72 37.75 -8.79 19.16
C THR A 72 36.83 -9.99 19.01
N LEU A 73 35.62 -9.75 18.53
CA LEU A 73 34.68 -10.78 18.08
C LEU A 73 34.42 -10.60 16.59
N SER A 74 34.72 -11.62 15.79
CA SER A 74 34.45 -11.59 14.34
C SER A 74 33.30 -12.52 13.97
N ILE A 75 32.37 -12.02 13.15
CA ILE A 75 31.29 -12.78 12.52
C ILE A 75 31.54 -12.75 11.02
N ILE A 76 31.71 -13.92 10.42
CA ILE A 76 32.11 -14.09 9.03
C ILE A 76 31.05 -14.92 8.31
N ASP A 77 30.51 -14.40 7.22
CA ASP A 77 29.65 -15.13 6.30
C ASP A 77 30.29 -15.27 4.92
N PHE A 78 29.91 -16.33 4.22
CA PHE A 78 30.31 -16.60 2.83
C PHE A 78 29.16 -16.33 1.85
N GLY A 79 28.32 -15.34 2.20
CA GLY A 79 27.15 -14.89 1.46
C GLY A 79 27.48 -14.07 0.23
N ILE A 80 26.55 -13.22 -0.20
CA ILE A 80 26.67 -12.42 -1.43
C ILE A 80 27.79 -11.37 -1.40
N GLY A 81 28.10 -10.81 -0.22
CA GLY A 81 29.02 -9.68 -0.05
C GLY A 81 28.38 -8.32 -0.41
N LEU A 82 29.11 -7.24 -0.16
CA LEU A 82 28.67 -5.84 -0.33
C LEU A 82 29.56 -5.09 -1.32
N THR A 83 28.98 -4.16 -2.09
CA THR A 83 29.72 -3.22 -2.94
C THR A 83 30.29 -2.03 -2.14
N LYS A 84 31.11 -1.18 -2.78
CA LYS A 84 31.57 0.08 -2.18
C LYS A 84 30.40 0.98 -1.80
N GLU A 85 29.39 1.06 -2.67
CA GLU A 85 28.17 1.83 -2.48
C GLU A 85 27.30 1.25 -1.36
N ASP A 86 27.21 -0.08 -1.26
CA ASP A 86 26.48 -0.73 -0.17
C ASP A 86 27.10 -0.40 1.19
N LEU A 87 28.43 -0.41 1.29
CA LEU A 87 29.15 0.00 2.51
C LEU A 87 29.00 1.50 2.81
N ALA A 88 28.69 2.33 1.81
CA ALA A 88 28.49 3.76 2.02
C ALA A 88 27.05 4.11 2.46
N TYR A 89 26.04 3.39 1.95
CA TYR A 89 24.65 3.84 2.06
C TYR A 89 23.65 2.80 2.60
N ASN A 90 23.98 1.50 2.60
CA ASN A 90 22.99 0.42 2.74
C ASN A 90 23.13 -0.45 3.99
N PHE A 91 23.71 0.06 5.07
CA PHE A 91 23.63 -0.63 6.35
C PHE A 91 22.22 -0.50 6.95
N GLY A 92 21.50 -1.62 7.03
CA GLY A 92 20.21 -1.67 7.73
C GLY A 92 20.39 -1.29 9.20
N VAL A 93 19.37 -0.67 9.81
CA VAL A 93 19.46 -0.13 11.17
C VAL A 93 20.06 -1.13 12.16
N GLY A 94 19.64 -2.40 12.13
CA GLY A 94 20.08 -3.48 13.01
C GLY A 94 21.60 -3.67 13.09
N PHE A 95 22.37 -3.38 12.03
CA PHE A 95 23.84 -3.43 12.05
C PHE A 95 24.44 -2.52 13.14
N TYR A 96 23.84 -1.34 13.36
CA TYR A 96 24.35 -0.35 14.29
C TYR A 96 24.19 -0.75 15.76
N SER A 97 23.46 -1.82 16.06
CA SER A 97 23.42 -2.43 17.39
C SER A 97 24.78 -2.95 17.84
N ALA A 98 25.71 -3.21 16.91
CA ALA A 98 27.11 -3.55 17.19
C ALA A 98 27.81 -2.54 18.12
N PHE A 99 27.47 -1.25 17.99
CA PHE A 99 28.06 -0.18 18.80
C PHE A 99 27.52 -0.13 20.25
N LEU A 100 26.53 -0.97 20.61
CA LEU A 100 26.14 -1.17 22.01
C LEU A 100 27.24 -1.90 22.80
N VAL A 101 28.06 -2.69 22.11
CA VAL A 101 29.08 -3.57 22.72
C VAL A 101 30.50 -3.30 22.26
N ALA A 102 30.69 -2.55 21.17
CA ALA A 102 31.99 -2.26 20.56
C ALA A 102 32.30 -0.76 20.48
N HIS A 103 33.57 -0.40 20.69
CA HIS A 103 34.07 0.98 20.53
C HIS A 103 34.61 1.24 19.12
N LYS A 104 34.86 0.18 18.35
CA LYS A 104 35.28 0.24 16.94
C LYS A 104 34.71 -0.97 16.20
N VAL A 105 34.25 -0.76 14.97
CA VAL A 105 33.75 -1.81 14.09
C VAL A 105 34.46 -1.72 12.75
N ILE A 106 34.98 -2.85 12.28
CA ILE A 106 35.56 -3.00 10.95
C ILE A 106 34.72 -4.01 10.17
N VAL A 107 34.34 -3.67 8.94
CA VAL A 107 33.64 -4.55 8.00
C VAL A 107 34.49 -4.72 6.77
N THR A 108 34.90 -5.95 6.48
CA THR A 108 35.59 -6.31 5.23
C THR A 108 34.63 -7.11 4.37
N SER A 109 34.38 -6.70 3.12
CA SER A 109 33.44 -7.41 2.26
C SER A 109 33.90 -7.52 0.81
N LYS A 110 33.60 -8.68 0.20
CA LYS A 110 33.90 -9.02 -1.19
C LYS A 110 32.65 -9.58 -1.87
N ARG A 111 32.16 -8.86 -2.88
CA ARG A 111 31.16 -9.36 -3.84
C ARG A 111 31.87 -9.97 -5.05
N ASN A 112 31.27 -10.94 -5.74
CA ASN A 112 31.94 -11.67 -6.84
C ASN A 112 32.45 -10.75 -7.97
N ASP A 113 31.65 -9.77 -8.36
CA ASP A 113 31.82 -8.85 -9.48
C ASP A 113 32.57 -7.54 -9.14
N HIS A 114 32.97 -7.35 -7.87
CA HIS A 114 33.62 -6.13 -7.40
C HIS A 114 34.88 -6.41 -6.58
N ASP A 115 35.71 -5.38 -6.39
CA ASP A 115 36.86 -5.44 -5.49
C ASP A 115 36.45 -5.65 -4.03
N GLN A 116 37.40 -6.06 -3.19
CA GLN A 116 37.21 -6.11 -1.75
C GLN A 116 37.34 -4.70 -1.15
N TYR A 117 36.46 -4.37 -0.22
CA TYR A 117 36.47 -3.09 0.48
C TYR A 117 36.44 -3.28 1.99
N ILE A 118 37.05 -2.34 2.70
CA ILE A 118 37.07 -2.24 4.15
C ILE A 118 36.31 -0.97 4.53
N TRP A 119 35.34 -1.12 5.43
CA TRP A 119 34.64 -0.06 6.11
C TRP A 119 35.07 -0.04 7.57
N GLU A 120 35.44 1.14 8.08
CA GLU A 120 35.85 1.32 9.48
C GLU A 120 35.10 2.48 10.12
N SER A 121 34.60 2.29 11.35
CA SER A 121 33.92 3.34 12.11
C SER A 121 34.04 3.19 13.63
N GLN A 122 33.88 4.31 14.33
CA GLN A 122 33.78 4.44 15.79
C GLN A 122 32.48 5.19 16.14
N PRO A 123 31.87 4.97 17.33
CA PRO A 123 30.66 5.67 17.74
C PRO A 123 30.78 7.20 17.66
N GLY A 124 29.94 7.84 16.84
CA GLY A 124 29.90 9.31 16.73
C GLY A 124 31.04 9.93 15.92
N ALA A 125 31.81 9.12 15.19
CA ALA A 125 32.86 9.56 14.28
C ALA A 125 32.45 9.35 12.82
N PHE A 126 33.18 9.98 11.89
CA PHE A 126 33.08 9.67 10.46
C PHE A 126 33.51 8.21 10.22
N PHE A 127 32.92 7.55 9.23
CA PHE A 127 33.39 6.26 8.75
C PHE A 127 34.23 6.42 7.49
N ILE A 128 35.12 5.45 7.27
CA ILE A 128 36.05 5.42 6.15
C ILE A 128 35.79 4.17 5.33
N VAL A 129 35.72 4.31 4.00
CA VAL A 129 35.71 3.18 3.06
C VAL A 129 36.98 3.19 2.22
N THR A 130 37.73 2.10 2.26
CA THR A 130 39.00 1.92 1.54
C THR A 130 39.00 0.60 0.76
N LYS A 131 39.55 0.61 -0.45
CA LYS A 131 39.78 -0.62 -1.21
C LYS A 131 40.87 -1.46 -0.53
N ASP A 132 40.64 -2.77 -0.38
CA ASP A 132 41.60 -3.66 0.25
C ASP A 132 42.66 -4.13 -0.77
N ILE A 133 43.87 -3.58 -0.65
CA ILE A 133 45.00 -3.87 -1.53
C ILE A 133 45.77 -5.15 -1.14
N ASN A 134 45.53 -5.71 0.04
CA ASN A 134 46.28 -6.83 0.61
C ASN A 134 45.45 -8.13 0.70
N ALA A 135 44.39 -8.25 -0.11
CA ALA A 135 43.40 -9.33 -0.03
C ALA A 135 44.04 -10.73 -0.04
N GLN A 136 44.11 -11.37 1.13
CA GLN A 136 44.33 -12.80 1.29
C GLN A 136 43.06 -13.43 1.88
N GLN A 137 42.09 -13.72 1.00
CA GLN A 137 40.80 -14.38 1.28
C GLN A 137 39.87 -13.64 2.27
N PRO A 138 38.52 -13.75 2.16
CA PRO A 138 37.72 -14.82 1.53
C PRO A 138 37.47 -14.64 0.02
N SER A 139 37.07 -15.73 -0.64
CA SER A 139 36.67 -15.74 -2.05
C SER A 139 35.40 -14.91 -2.32
N ARG A 140 34.54 -14.72 -1.30
CA ARG A 140 33.29 -13.95 -1.31
C ARG A 140 32.72 -13.86 0.12
N GLY A 141 32.01 -12.77 0.44
CA GLY A 141 31.21 -12.65 1.66
C GLY A 141 31.52 -11.38 2.47
N THR A 142 31.22 -11.42 3.77
CA THR A 142 31.41 -10.30 4.69
C THR A 142 32.01 -10.79 6.02
N ASN A 143 33.01 -10.06 6.52
CA ASN A 143 33.61 -10.23 7.85
C ASN A 143 33.36 -8.96 8.66
N ILE A 144 32.59 -9.08 9.73
CA ILE A 144 32.35 -7.99 10.69
C ILE A 144 33.18 -8.27 11.93
N THR A 145 34.16 -7.41 12.21
CA THR A 145 35.03 -7.47 13.38
C THR A 145 34.68 -6.36 14.37
N LEU A 146 34.26 -6.78 15.56
CA LEU A 146 33.88 -5.91 16.67
C LEU A 146 35.04 -5.79 17.65
N PHE A 147 35.52 -4.58 17.91
CA PHE A 147 36.45 -4.29 19.00
C PHE A 147 35.64 -3.98 20.26
N LEU A 148 35.54 -4.96 21.15
CA LEU A 148 34.60 -4.91 22.27
C LEU A 148 35.03 -3.89 23.32
N ASN A 149 34.05 -3.32 24.01
CA ASN A 149 34.27 -2.50 25.19
C ASN A 149 34.83 -3.36 26.34
N ASP A 150 35.64 -2.77 27.22
CA ASP A 150 36.25 -3.49 28.36
C ASP A 150 35.22 -4.14 29.29
N ASN A 151 34.01 -3.59 29.36
CA ASN A 151 32.89 -4.12 30.16
C ASN A 151 31.97 -5.10 29.39
N GLN A 152 32.34 -5.53 28.17
CA GLN A 152 31.56 -6.45 27.34
C GLN A 152 32.40 -7.65 26.87
N LEU A 153 33.51 -7.95 27.55
CA LEU A 153 34.41 -9.05 27.17
C LEU A 153 33.79 -10.44 27.39
N ASP A 154 32.68 -10.54 28.12
CA ASP A 154 31.93 -11.78 28.34
C ASP A 154 31.42 -12.40 27.01
N TYR A 155 31.25 -11.59 25.96
CA TYR A 155 30.90 -12.08 24.62
C TYR A 155 32.04 -12.78 23.88
N LEU A 156 33.24 -12.85 24.47
CA LEU A 156 34.36 -13.67 23.98
C LEU A 156 34.37 -15.07 24.62
N GLU A 157 33.51 -15.31 25.61
CA GLU A 157 33.40 -16.61 26.25
C GLU A 157 32.53 -17.57 25.44
N GLU A 158 33.02 -18.79 25.28
CA GLU A 158 32.38 -19.83 24.46
C GLU A 158 30.96 -20.15 24.95
N SER A 159 30.77 -20.23 26.27
CA SER A 159 29.47 -20.50 26.89
C SER A 159 28.46 -19.39 26.62
N THR A 160 28.89 -18.13 26.69
CA THR A 160 28.05 -16.96 26.38
C THR A 160 27.59 -17.00 24.93
N ILE A 161 28.51 -17.21 23.99
CA ILE A 161 28.19 -17.30 22.55
C ILE A 161 27.21 -18.43 22.29
N LYS A 162 27.46 -19.63 22.84
CA LYS A 162 26.55 -20.78 22.72
C LYS A 162 25.15 -20.47 23.24
N ASN A 163 25.04 -19.84 24.41
CA ASN A 163 23.76 -19.45 24.98
C ASN A 163 23.02 -18.43 24.10
N LEU A 164 23.72 -17.46 23.52
CA LEU A 164 23.13 -16.48 22.60
C LEU A 164 22.57 -17.13 21.35
N ILE A 165 23.29 -18.09 20.77
CA ILE A 165 22.83 -18.84 19.60
C ILE A 165 21.58 -19.65 19.92
N ILE A 166 21.58 -20.36 21.06
CA ILE A 166 20.41 -21.12 21.51
C ILE A 166 19.22 -20.21 21.76
N LYS A 167 19.45 -19.01 22.28
CA LYS A 167 18.39 -18.06 22.63
C LYS A 167 17.78 -17.36 21.41
N TYR A 168 18.60 -16.97 20.43
CA TYR A 168 18.17 -16.06 19.36
C TYR A 168 18.23 -16.66 17.94
N CYS A 169 18.96 -17.76 17.73
CA CYS A 169 19.28 -18.25 16.39
C CYS A 169 18.67 -19.62 16.05
N GLN A 170 17.63 -20.06 16.79
CA GLN A 170 16.98 -21.38 16.58
C GLN A 170 16.37 -21.56 15.19
N HIS A 171 16.04 -20.47 14.50
CA HIS A 171 15.41 -20.49 13.17
C HIS A 171 16.41 -20.39 12.00
N ILE A 172 17.72 -20.33 12.28
CA ILE A 172 18.75 -20.15 11.26
C ILE A 172 19.12 -21.50 10.65
N SER A 173 18.84 -21.66 9.36
CA SER A 173 19.04 -22.89 8.58
C SER A 173 20.47 -23.11 8.09
N HIS A 174 21.37 -22.14 8.28
CA HIS A 174 22.77 -22.22 7.85
C HIS A 174 23.66 -22.79 8.95
N HIS A 175 24.70 -23.54 8.58
CA HIS A 175 25.67 -24.04 9.56
C HIS A 175 26.43 -22.89 10.21
N ILE A 176 26.42 -22.87 11.55
CA ILE A 176 27.17 -21.90 12.34
C ILE A 176 28.31 -22.62 13.03
N TYR A 177 29.54 -22.17 12.80
CA TYR A 177 30.75 -22.70 13.39
C TYR A 177 31.35 -21.69 14.37
N LEU A 178 31.73 -22.18 15.55
CA LEU A 178 32.48 -21.42 16.54
C LEU A 178 33.94 -21.85 16.52
N TRP A 179 34.86 -20.88 16.46
CA TRP A 179 36.28 -21.14 16.63
C TRP A 179 36.60 -21.47 18.09
N ASN A 180 37.33 -22.56 18.31
CA ASN A 180 37.81 -23.00 19.62
C ASN A 180 39.25 -23.52 19.49
N GLU A 181 40.21 -22.79 20.07
CA GLU A 181 41.64 -23.13 20.06
C GLU A 181 41.94 -24.46 20.79
N ASN A 182 41.04 -24.91 21.67
CA ASN A 182 41.22 -26.15 22.43
C ASN A 182 40.70 -27.40 21.70
N ASN A 183 40.13 -27.25 20.49
CA ASN A 183 39.56 -28.35 19.71
C ASN A 183 40.50 -28.77 18.57
N LYS A 184 40.59 -30.08 18.28
CA LYS A 184 41.52 -30.64 17.27
C LYS A 184 41.32 -30.09 15.86
N ASP A 185 40.07 -29.77 15.49
CA ASP A 185 39.70 -29.27 14.16
C ASP A 185 39.48 -27.74 14.13
N TYR A 186 39.76 -27.04 15.25
CA TYR A 186 39.54 -25.61 15.52
C TYR A 186 38.11 -25.09 15.36
N TRP A 187 37.26 -25.68 14.52
CA TRP A 187 35.88 -25.29 14.28
C TRP A 187 34.90 -26.27 14.91
N GLN A 188 33.97 -25.77 15.73
CA GLN A 188 32.88 -26.54 16.29
C GLN A 188 31.56 -26.09 15.66
N LEU A 189 30.83 -27.02 15.01
CA LEU A 189 29.43 -26.78 14.65
C LEU A 189 28.61 -26.65 15.94
N ILE A 190 27.84 -25.58 16.08
CA ILE A 190 27.17 -25.21 17.34
C ILE A 190 25.64 -25.28 17.26
N ASN A 191 25.08 -25.22 16.05
CA ASN A 191 23.65 -25.45 15.81
C ASN A 191 23.32 -26.92 15.48
N ILE A 192 23.91 -27.88 16.22
CA ILE A 192 23.79 -29.34 15.99
C ILE A 192 22.38 -29.90 16.23
N TRP A 193 21.51 -29.16 16.93
CA TRP A 193 20.07 -29.41 17.09
C TRP A 193 19.33 -29.66 15.75
N PHE A 194 19.95 -29.27 14.63
CA PHE A 194 19.48 -29.58 13.27
C PHE A 194 19.72 -31.04 12.84
N HIS A 195 20.75 -31.72 13.39
CA HIS A 195 21.13 -33.09 13.03
C HIS A 195 20.59 -34.17 13.97
N ASP A 196 20.28 -33.86 15.23
CA ASP A 196 19.62 -34.83 16.12
C ASP A 196 18.16 -35.11 15.70
N GLN A 197 17.56 -34.25 14.87
CA GLN A 197 16.26 -34.55 14.25
C GLN A 197 16.34 -35.60 13.10
N GLU A 198 17.54 -35.93 12.60
CA GLU A 198 17.69 -36.92 11.53
C GLU A 198 18.04 -38.34 12.04
N ARG A 199 18.62 -38.49 13.24
CA ARG A 199 19.11 -39.79 13.74
C ARG A 199 18.12 -40.60 14.57
N ASP A 200 17.12 -39.98 15.19
CA ASP A 200 16.09 -40.69 15.99
C ASP A 200 14.94 -41.30 15.16
N ASN A 201 15.11 -41.42 13.84
CA ASN A 201 14.08 -41.91 12.91
C ASN A 201 13.99 -43.45 12.75
N THR A 202 14.65 -44.26 13.58
CA THR A 202 14.59 -45.74 13.38
C THR A 202 13.58 -46.50 14.24
N LEU A 203 13.07 -45.97 15.36
CA LEU A 203 12.11 -46.71 16.19
C LEU A 203 11.23 -45.74 16.98
N LEU A 204 10.13 -45.27 16.39
CA LEU A 204 8.85 -44.91 17.04
C LEU A 204 7.89 -44.33 15.98
N PRO A 205 6.57 -44.59 16.05
CA PRO A 205 5.62 -44.19 15.02
C PRO A 205 5.42 -42.66 15.01
N GLN A 206 5.67 -42.08 13.84
CA GLN A 206 5.41 -40.72 13.35
C GLN A 206 4.57 -39.82 14.29
N ARG A 207 5.22 -38.82 14.89
CA ARG A 207 4.58 -37.53 15.14
C ARG A 207 5.14 -36.53 14.13
N HIS A 208 4.39 -36.33 13.06
CA HIS A 208 4.61 -35.30 12.06
C HIS A 208 4.77 -33.91 12.72
N MET A 209 5.98 -33.35 12.70
CA MET A 209 6.13 -31.89 12.73
C MET A 209 5.87 -31.41 11.31
N ASN A 210 4.70 -30.78 11.13
CA ASN A 210 4.17 -30.33 9.85
C ASN A 210 5.01 -29.17 9.27
N HIS A 211 6.19 -29.46 8.71
CA HIS A 211 6.80 -28.54 7.77
C HIS A 211 5.99 -28.58 6.47
N LEU A 212 5.36 -27.45 6.18
CA LEU A 212 4.58 -27.27 4.99
C LEU A 212 5.53 -27.34 3.78
N PRO A 213 5.32 -28.24 2.81
CA PRO A 213 6.17 -28.36 1.62
C PRO A 213 6.44 -27.01 0.94
N ASP A 214 7.67 -26.79 0.46
CA ASP A 214 8.12 -25.51 -0.11
C ASP A 214 7.31 -25.05 -1.32
N ASP A 215 6.65 -25.97 -2.02
CA ASP A 215 5.70 -25.75 -3.10
C ASP A 215 4.29 -25.32 -2.61
N LEU A 216 3.91 -25.76 -1.40
CA LEU A 216 2.66 -25.37 -0.77
C LEU A 216 2.74 -24.00 -0.08
N VAL A 217 3.92 -23.56 0.35
CA VAL A 217 4.09 -22.24 1.00
C VAL A 217 3.64 -21.08 0.10
N PRO A 218 4.10 -20.92 -1.16
CA PRO A 218 3.58 -19.90 -2.08
C PRO A 218 2.07 -20.01 -2.30
N SER A 219 1.53 -21.22 -2.31
CA SER A 219 0.10 -21.48 -2.51
C SER A 219 -0.75 -21.07 -1.30
N ILE A 220 -0.21 -21.17 -0.09
CA ILE A 220 -0.86 -20.67 1.13
C ILE A 220 -0.71 -19.16 1.23
N LEU A 221 0.51 -18.65 1.06
CA LEU A 221 0.79 -17.22 1.17
C LEU A 221 -0.01 -16.41 0.15
N SER A 222 -0.13 -16.88 -1.09
CA SER A 222 -0.94 -16.21 -2.12
C SER A 222 -2.43 -16.13 -1.80
N LYS A 223 -2.94 -16.82 -0.76
CA LYS A 223 -4.33 -16.70 -0.28
C LYS A 223 -4.50 -15.70 0.86
N LEU A 224 -3.41 -15.18 1.42
CA LEU A 224 -3.47 -14.22 2.52
C LEU A 224 -3.72 -12.80 2.01
N PRO A 225 -4.34 -11.92 2.83
CA PRO A 225 -4.49 -10.52 2.47
C PRO A 225 -3.13 -9.85 2.20
N LEU A 226 -3.07 -8.98 1.19
CA LEU A 226 -1.81 -8.35 0.76
C LEU A 226 -1.16 -7.51 1.86
N LYS A 227 -1.97 -6.91 2.75
CA LYS A 227 -1.50 -6.23 3.96
C LYS A 227 -0.75 -7.17 4.91
N SER A 228 -1.26 -8.39 5.11
CA SER A 228 -0.59 -9.41 5.91
C SER A 228 0.70 -9.89 5.25
N LEU A 229 0.68 -10.08 3.92
CA LEU A 229 1.87 -10.47 3.16
C LEU A 229 3.01 -9.45 3.24
N LYS A 230 2.72 -8.15 3.11
CA LYS A 230 3.75 -7.10 3.31
C LYS A 230 4.34 -7.13 4.72
N ARG A 231 3.53 -7.41 5.75
CA ARG A 231 4.03 -7.53 7.14
C ARG A 231 4.97 -8.72 7.32
N PHE A 232 4.74 -9.84 6.62
CA PHE A 232 5.69 -10.97 6.67
C PHE A 232 7.04 -10.66 6.02
N GLY A 233 7.08 -9.71 5.07
CA GLY A 233 8.33 -9.17 4.54
C GLY A 233 9.24 -8.58 5.63
N CYS A 234 8.67 -8.08 6.73
CA CYS A 234 9.43 -7.60 7.89
C CYS A 234 10.01 -8.74 8.76
N VAL A 235 9.50 -9.96 8.62
CA VAL A 235 9.94 -11.14 9.40
C VAL A 235 11.07 -11.86 8.68
N ARG A 236 10.99 -12.01 7.35
CA ARG A 236 12.05 -12.63 6.55
C ARG A 236 12.19 -11.95 5.20
N ARG A 237 13.40 -11.49 4.87
CA ARG A 237 13.67 -10.73 3.63
C ARG A 237 13.50 -11.56 2.35
N SER A 238 13.56 -12.89 2.43
CA SER A 238 13.20 -13.76 1.29
C SER A 238 11.73 -13.65 0.90
N TRP A 239 10.84 -13.22 1.82
CA TRP A 239 9.42 -13.04 1.54
C TRP A 239 9.13 -11.71 0.84
N THR A 240 9.97 -10.69 1.04
CA THR A 240 9.91 -9.48 0.20
C THR A 240 10.23 -9.78 -1.26
N LEU A 241 11.17 -10.70 -1.54
CA LEU A 241 11.50 -11.14 -2.90
C LEU A 241 10.38 -11.95 -3.57
N LEU A 242 9.42 -12.49 -2.81
CA LEU A 242 8.27 -13.17 -3.40
C LEU A 242 7.43 -12.21 -4.26
N PHE A 243 7.31 -10.94 -3.88
CA PHE A 243 6.60 -9.94 -4.68
C PHE A 243 7.30 -9.58 -6.00
N GLU A 244 8.59 -9.87 -6.11
CA GLU A 244 9.36 -9.73 -7.36
C GLU A 244 9.22 -10.97 -8.25
N ASN A 245 8.75 -12.10 -7.69
CA ASN A 245 8.54 -13.33 -8.43
C ASN A 245 7.23 -13.28 -9.24
N SER A 246 7.34 -13.34 -10.57
CA SER A 246 6.20 -13.28 -11.49
C SER A 246 5.18 -14.42 -11.30
N HIS A 247 5.63 -15.63 -10.99
CA HIS A 247 4.74 -16.77 -10.73
C HIS A 247 3.95 -16.58 -9.44
N PHE A 248 4.60 -16.14 -8.35
CA PHE A 248 3.91 -15.85 -7.09
C PHE A 248 2.93 -14.68 -7.22
N MET A 249 3.32 -13.62 -7.94
CA MET A 249 2.41 -12.51 -8.25
C MET A 249 1.21 -12.98 -9.08
N ASN A 250 1.39 -13.90 -10.02
CA ASN A 250 0.28 -14.51 -10.74
C ASN A 250 -0.62 -15.36 -9.82
N LEU A 251 -0.05 -16.10 -8.86
CA LEU A 251 -0.85 -16.83 -7.86
C LEU A 251 -1.65 -15.87 -6.96
N ILE A 252 -1.03 -14.79 -6.48
CA ILE A 252 -1.71 -13.71 -5.74
C ILE A 252 -2.84 -13.15 -6.58
N ARG A 253 -2.56 -12.75 -7.83
CA ARG A 253 -3.56 -12.18 -8.74
C ARG A 253 -4.75 -13.12 -8.92
N ASN A 254 -4.48 -14.40 -9.20
CA ASN A 254 -5.52 -15.40 -9.41
C ASN A 254 -6.35 -15.66 -8.15
N ASN A 255 -5.70 -15.78 -6.98
CA ASN A 255 -6.41 -15.98 -5.72
C ASN A 255 -7.16 -14.74 -5.27
N PHE A 256 -6.57 -13.56 -5.50
CA PHE A 256 -7.22 -12.29 -5.26
C PHE A 256 -8.49 -12.26 -6.11
N ILE A 257 -8.41 -12.43 -7.44
CA ILE A 257 -9.58 -12.48 -8.36
C ILE A 257 -10.64 -13.50 -7.92
N ARG A 258 -10.22 -14.71 -7.51
CA ARG A 258 -11.12 -15.82 -7.16
C ARG A 258 -11.80 -15.67 -5.80
N ASN A 259 -11.20 -14.92 -4.87
CA ASN A 259 -11.79 -14.74 -3.55
C ASN A 259 -12.93 -13.72 -3.64
N HIS A 260 -14.16 -14.20 -3.43
CA HIS A 260 -15.33 -13.33 -3.34
C HIS A 260 -15.32 -12.58 -2.00
N TYR A 261 -15.25 -11.25 -2.07
CA TYR A 261 -15.52 -10.43 -0.90
C TYR A 261 -17.03 -10.46 -0.61
N THR A 262 -17.39 -10.82 0.62
CA THR A 262 -18.79 -10.97 1.07
C THR A 262 -19.61 -9.68 0.96
N TYR A 263 -18.98 -8.53 0.76
CA TYR A 263 -19.66 -7.26 0.49
C TYR A 263 -20.56 -7.31 -0.75
N TYR A 264 -20.15 -8.07 -1.78
CA TYR A 264 -20.91 -8.19 -3.03
C TYR A 264 -21.99 -9.28 -2.97
N GLU A 265 -22.01 -10.10 -1.93
CA GLU A 265 -23.05 -11.11 -1.75
C GLU A 265 -24.40 -10.42 -1.52
N ASP A 266 -25.36 -10.78 -2.37
CA ASP A 266 -26.73 -10.26 -2.45
C ASP A 266 -26.87 -8.77 -2.82
N ALA A 267 -25.80 -8.12 -3.30
CA ALA A 267 -25.86 -6.75 -3.78
C ALA A 267 -26.30 -6.68 -5.25
N CYS A 268 -27.22 -5.78 -5.56
CA CYS A 268 -27.63 -5.43 -6.92
C CYS A 268 -26.73 -4.33 -7.50
N LEU A 269 -26.67 -4.28 -8.83
CA LEU A 269 -26.05 -3.16 -9.53
C LEU A 269 -27.12 -2.13 -9.90
N VAL A 270 -26.83 -0.87 -9.62
CA VAL A 270 -27.64 0.27 -10.06
C VAL A 270 -26.84 1.04 -11.09
N LEU A 271 -27.40 1.15 -12.30
CA LEU A 271 -26.86 1.99 -13.36
C LEU A 271 -27.65 3.30 -13.39
N ASN A 272 -26.98 4.39 -13.07
CA ASN A 272 -27.51 5.75 -13.22
C ASN A 272 -27.11 6.29 -14.59
N LEU A 273 -28.11 6.60 -15.41
CA LEU A 273 -27.94 7.20 -16.74
C LEU A 273 -28.50 8.61 -16.75
N THR A 274 -27.65 9.58 -17.01
CA THR A 274 -28.04 11.00 -17.06
C THR A 274 -27.72 11.60 -18.44
N LEU A 275 -28.71 12.24 -19.07
CA LEU A 275 -28.51 12.95 -20.34
C LEU A 275 -27.81 14.28 -20.11
N VAL A 276 -26.63 14.46 -20.71
CA VAL A 276 -25.76 15.63 -20.48
C VAL A 276 -26.45 16.98 -20.78
N HIS A 277 -27.46 17.00 -21.64
CA HIS A 277 -28.13 18.24 -22.09
C HIS A 277 -29.58 18.45 -21.60
N HIS A 278 -30.15 17.54 -20.80
CA HIS A 278 -31.51 17.71 -20.26
C HIS A 278 -31.49 17.81 -18.74
N ARG A 279 -32.14 18.85 -18.19
CA ARG A 279 -32.13 19.16 -16.76
C ARG A 279 -32.87 18.13 -15.89
N TYR A 280 -33.71 17.25 -16.45
CA TYR A 280 -34.68 16.46 -15.67
C TYR A 280 -34.69 14.94 -15.92
N ASN A 281 -33.72 14.40 -16.68
CA ASN A 281 -33.80 13.02 -17.18
C ASN A 281 -32.67 12.10 -16.68
N SER A 282 -32.44 12.05 -15.36
CA SER A 282 -31.69 10.91 -14.78
C SER A 282 -32.63 9.70 -14.66
N SER A 283 -32.18 8.53 -15.11
CA SER A 283 -32.90 7.26 -14.97
C SER A 283 -32.03 6.25 -14.25
N LEU A 284 -32.56 5.72 -13.15
CA LEU A 284 -31.94 4.66 -12.38
C LEU A 284 -32.47 3.31 -12.86
N PHE A 285 -31.55 2.41 -13.16
CA PHE A 285 -31.86 1.05 -13.58
C PHE A 285 -31.23 0.06 -12.61
N LEU A 286 -32.06 -0.74 -11.96
CA LEU A 286 -31.65 -1.84 -11.10
C LEU A 286 -31.44 -3.09 -11.96
N SER A 287 -30.31 -3.76 -11.76
CA SER A 287 -30.06 -5.07 -12.36
C SER A 287 -29.59 -6.08 -11.32
N SER A 288 -30.33 -7.18 -11.24
CA SER A 288 -29.96 -8.38 -10.48
C SER A 288 -29.16 -9.39 -11.33
N GLY A 289 -29.00 -9.14 -12.64
CA GLY A 289 -28.39 -10.07 -13.61
C GLY A 289 -27.18 -9.51 -14.36
N GLU A 290 -26.44 -10.39 -15.05
CA GLU A 290 -25.12 -10.05 -15.60
C GLU A 290 -25.16 -9.20 -16.88
N ARG A 291 -26.25 -9.30 -17.64
CA ARG A 291 -26.34 -8.77 -19.02
C ARG A 291 -27.14 -7.48 -19.15
N PHE A 292 -27.61 -6.88 -18.05
CA PHE A 292 -28.53 -5.72 -18.07
C PHE A 292 -29.80 -5.92 -18.93
N GLN A 293 -30.15 -7.17 -19.28
CA GLN A 293 -31.26 -7.49 -20.21
C GLN A 293 -32.64 -7.30 -19.57
N ASN A 294 -32.72 -7.34 -18.23
CA ASN A 294 -33.94 -7.15 -17.44
C ASN A 294 -33.73 -6.02 -16.41
N MET A 295 -33.36 -4.83 -16.88
CA MET A 295 -33.20 -3.68 -16.00
C MET A 295 -34.56 -3.15 -15.54
N GLU A 296 -34.79 -3.12 -14.23
CA GLU A 296 -35.97 -2.49 -13.64
C GLU A 296 -35.70 -1.01 -13.43
N LYS A 297 -36.55 -0.14 -14.00
CA LYS A 297 -36.42 1.29 -13.79
C LYS A 297 -36.90 1.65 -12.38
N LEU A 298 -36.02 2.19 -11.55
CA LEU A 298 -36.38 2.75 -10.25
C LEU A 298 -37.02 4.12 -10.46
N SER A 299 -38.22 4.32 -9.92
CA SER A 299 -38.88 5.61 -9.88
C SER A 299 -38.30 6.45 -8.74
N TRP A 300 -37.88 7.67 -9.05
CA TRP A 300 -37.51 8.65 -8.04
C TRP A 300 -38.69 8.93 -7.09
N PRO A 301 -38.42 9.30 -5.83
CA PRO A 301 -39.47 9.74 -4.90
C PRO A 301 -40.28 10.89 -5.50
N SER A 302 -41.61 10.79 -5.45
CA SER A 302 -42.51 11.80 -6.02
C SER A 302 -42.45 13.16 -5.32
N GLN A 303 -41.82 13.23 -4.13
CA GLN A 303 -41.66 14.47 -3.37
C GLN A 303 -40.37 15.24 -3.69
N ILE A 304 -39.51 14.72 -4.58
CA ILE A 304 -38.37 15.51 -5.08
C ILE A 304 -38.94 16.65 -5.93
N PRO A 305 -38.63 17.93 -5.63
CA PRO A 305 -39.11 19.05 -6.43
C PRO A 305 -38.72 18.88 -7.90
N GLU A 306 -39.64 19.18 -8.83
CA GLU A 306 -39.39 19.05 -10.27
C GLU A 306 -38.19 19.88 -10.73
N ASP A 307 -37.82 20.94 -10.00
CA ASP A 307 -36.68 21.83 -10.28
C ASP A 307 -35.31 21.28 -9.83
N PHE A 308 -35.25 20.12 -9.16
CA PHE A 308 -33.99 19.44 -8.93
C PHE A 308 -33.43 19.02 -10.30
N GLY A 309 -32.29 19.60 -10.67
CA GLY A 309 -31.62 19.29 -11.93
C GLY A 309 -31.12 17.84 -12.02
N GLN A 310 -29.97 17.64 -12.66
CA GLN A 310 -29.36 16.31 -12.77
C GLN A 310 -28.96 15.78 -11.38
N LEU A 311 -29.55 14.65 -10.98
CA LEU A 311 -29.28 13.96 -9.72
C LEU A 311 -28.18 12.91 -9.88
N TYR A 312 -27.23 12.92 -8.95
CA TYR A 312 -26.15 11.96 -8.86
C TYR A 312 -26.16 11.27 -7.50
N ILE A 313 -25.65 10.04 -7.46
CA ILE A 313 -25.45 9.30 -6.22
C ILE A 313 -24.06 9.67 -5.69
N LEU A 314 -23.99 10.12 -4.45
CA LEU A 314 -22.73 10.39 -3.75
C LEU A 314 -22.11 9.06 -3.33
N GLY A 315 -21.01 8.70 -3.98
CA GLY A 315 -20.25 7.49 -3.69
C GLY A 315 -20.53 6.33 -4.65
N SER A 316 -19.86 5.20 -4.41
CA SER A 316 -19.95 4.00 -5.25
C SER A 316 -20.89 2.90 -4.71
N SER A 317 -21.48 3.09 -3.53
CA SER A 317 -22.42 2.12 -2.96
C SER A 317 -23.43 2.74 -1.99
N SER A 318 -24.55 2.06 -1.76
CA SER A 318 -25.52 2.38 -0.71
C SER A 318 -24.96 2.01 0.67
N ILE A 319 -25.25 2.81 1.69
CA ILE A 319 -24.87 2.51 3.07
C ILE A 319 -26.11 2.06 3.82
N HIS A 320 -26.14 0.78 4.17
CA HIS A 320 -27.31 0.10 4.72
C HIS A 320 -28.60 0.36 3.92
N GLY A 321 -28.51 0.28 2.59
CA GLY A 321 -29.60 0.53 1.64
C GLY A 321 -29.98 1.99 1.43
N ILE A 322 -29.29 2.93 2.07
CA ILE A 322 -29.53 4.36 1.90
C ILE A 322 -28.56 4.90 0.85
N PHE A 323 -29.08 5.67 -0.11
CA PHE A 323 -28.31 6.52 -1.01
C PHE A 323 -28.29 7.95 -0.52
N CYS A 324 -27.17 8.64 -0.72
CA CYS A 324 -27.12 10.09 -0.65
C CYS A 324 -27.12 10.64 -2.07
N LEU A 325 -28.12 11.44 -2.41
CA LEU A 325 -28.32 12.04 -3.72
C LEU A 325 -27.97 13.52 -3.66
N HIS A 326 -27.39 14.07 -4.72
CA HIS A 326 -27.13 15.50 -4.82
C HIS A 326 -27.18 15.98 -6.27
N ALA A 327 -27.42 17.28 -6.44
CA ALA A 327 -27.19 17.98 -7.70
C ALA A 327 -25.76 18.53 -7.74
N HIS A 328 -25.18 18.65 -8.94
CA HIS A 328 -23.84 19.20 -9.13
C HIS A 328 -23.88 20.72 -9.29
N TYR A 329 -22.91 21.44 -8.69
CA TYR A 329 -22.76 22.91 -8.72
C TYR A 329 -24.04 23.72 -8.47
N ASN A 330 -24.94 23.20 -7.65
CA ASN A 330 -26.18 23.89 -7.29
C ASN A 330 -26.23 24.10 -5.78
N GLN A 331 -26.93 25.14 -5.34
CA GLN A 331 -27.26 25.39 -3.93
C GLN A 331 -28.32 24.42 -3.38
N GLN A 332 -28.65 23.36 -4.14
CA GLN A 332 -29.69 22.40 -3.77
C GLN A 332 -29.18 21.48 -2.65
N PRO A 333 -30.02 21.17 -1.64
CA PRO A 333 -29.65 20.28 -0.56
C PRO A 333 -29.48 18.83 -1.06
N ALA A 334 -28.58 18.09 -0.42
CA ALA A 334 -28.50 16.65 -0.61
C ALA A 334 -29.71 15.94 0.01
N ILE A 335 -30.06 14.78 -0.55
CA ILE A 335 -31.22 13.98 -0.16
C ILE A 335 -30.73 12.59 0.24
N LEU A 336 -31.10 12.12 1.42
CA LEU A 336 -30.93 10.72 1.80
C LEU A 336 -32.17 9.94 1.35
N TRP A 337 -32.00 8.80 0.70
CA TRP A 337 -33.11 8.02 0.14
C TRP A 337 -32.87 6.51 0.34
N ASN A 338 -33.84 5.82 0.92
CA ASN A 338 -33.90 4.36 0.96
C ASN A 338 -34.98 3.87 -0.04
N PRO A 339 -34.58 3.29 -1.18
CA PRO A 339 -35.52 2.78 -2.19
C PRO A 339 -36.43 1.64 -1.69
N ALA A 340 -35.94 0.78 -0.78
CA ALA A 340 -36.67 -0.43 -0.34
C ALA A 340 -37.96 -0.09 0.42
N ILE A 341 -37.95 1.00 1.17
CA ILE A 341 -39.07 1.46 2.00
C ILE A 341 -39.66 2.78 1.51
N ASN A 342 -39.15 3.30 0.38
CA ASN A 342 -39.52 4.58 -0.21
C ASN A 342 -39.50 5.75 0.78
N GLU A 343 -38.50 5.76 1.67
CA GLU A 343 -38.29 6.82 2.67
C GLU A 343 -37.17 7.73 2.18
N PHE A 344 -37.35 9.04 2.34
CA PHE A 344 -36.31 10.01 2.02
C PHE A 344 -36.29 11.14 3.05
N LYS A 345 -35.13 11.80 3.19
CA LYS A 345 -34.93 12.97 4.04
C LYS A 345 -34.07 13.99 3.31
N VAL A 346 -34.57 15.21 3.22
CA VAL A 346 -33.79 16.35 2.71
C VAL A 346 -32.86 16.84 3.81
N ILE A 347 -31.57 16.95 3.51
CA ILE A 347 -30.60 17.52 4.45
C ILE A 347 -30.87 19.05 4.54
N PRO A 348 -31.03 19.61 5.75
CA PRO A 348 -31.30 21.04 5.89
C PRO A 348 -30.13 21.88 5.39
N PRO A 349 -30.37 23.14 4.97
CA PRO A 349 -29.30 24.07 4.64
C PRO A 349 -28.39 24.31 5.86
N SER A 350 -27.14 24.66 5.60
CA SER A 350 -26.20 24.99 6.67
C SER A 350 -26.50 26.38 7.23
N PRO A 351 -26.33 26.60 8.55
CA PRO A 351 -26.41 27.93 9.13
C PRO A 351 -25.33 28.89 8.57
N PHE A 352 -24.33 28.37 7.85
CA PHE A 352 -23.25 29.14 7.22
C PHE A 352 -23.53 29.49 5.74
N ASP A 353 -24.74 29.21 5.23
CA ASP A 353 -25.13 29.51 3.83
C ASP A 353 -25.52 30.99 3.60
N TYR A 354 -25.32 31.90 4.56
CA TYR A 354 -25.60 33.35 4.41
C TYR A 354 -24.36 34.11 3.92
N VAL A 355 -24.44 34.72 2.73
CA VAL A 355 -23.33 35.46 2.12
C VAL A 355 -23.83 36.77 1.52
N ALA A 356 -22.96 37.78 1.49
CA ALA A 356 -23.23 39.08 0.88
C ALA A 356 -23.57 38.96 -0.62
N ASP A 357 -24.39 39.88 -1.14
CA ASP A 357 -25.01 39.80 -2.47
C ASP A 357 -24.04 39.64 -3.65
N PHE A 358 -22.78 40.01 -3.49
CA PHE A 358 -21.72 39.95 -4.53
C PHE A 358 -21.00 38.59 -4.62
N MET A 359 -21.34 37.63 -3.77
CA MET A 359 -20.69 36.32 -3.72
C MET A 359 -21.62 35.21 -4.21
N GLU A 360 -21.04 34.19 -4.84
CA GLU A 360 -21.68 32.94 -5.19
C GLU A 360 -21.17 31.80 -4.30
N ILE A 361 -22.08 30.88 -3.94
CA ILE A 361 -21.77 29.69 -3.14
C ILE A 361 -21.83 28.46 -4.05
N LEU A 362 -20.73 27.73 -4.11
CA LEU A 362 -20.65 26.44 -4.79
C LEU A 362 -20.52 25.32 -3.74
N ILE A 363 -21.45 24.38 -3.76
CA ILE A 363 -21.47 23.23 -2.85
C ILE A 363 -20.97 21.99 -3.57
N VAL A 364 -19.94 21.36 -3.01
CA VAL A 364 -19.37 20.12 -3.53
C VAL A 364 -19.40 19.04 -2.45
N TYR A 365 -20.20 17.99 -2.67
CA TYR A 365 -20.29 16.85 -1.76
C TYR A 365 -19.15 15.86 -2.02
N HIS A 366 -18.54 15.35 -0.94
CA HIS A 366 -17.33 14.52 -1.00
C HIS A 366 -17.48 13.14 -0.34
N GLY A 367 -18.34 13.01 0.68
CA GLY A 367 -18.51 11.75 1.38
C GLY A 367 -19.90 11.58 1.98
N PHE A 368 -20.41 10.36 1.90
CA PHE A 368 -21.52 9.88 2.70
C PHE A 368 -21.05 8.60 3.38
N GLY A 369 -21.32 8.47 4.68
CA GLY A 369 -20.75 7.40 5.50
C GLY A 369 -21.52 7.17 6.79
N TYR A 370 -21.15 6.09 7.49
CA TYR A 370 -21.75 5.71 8.76
C TYR A 370 -20.68 5.63 9.86
N ASP A 371 -20.90 6.36 10.95
CA ASP A 371 -20.13 6.30 12.18
C ASP A 371 -20.75 5.25 13.09
N CYS A 372 -20.16 4.05 13.12
CA CYS A 372 -20.66 2.92 13.89
C CYS A 372 -20.50 3.11 15.41
N VAL A 373 -19.65 4.01 15.87
CA VAL A 373 -19.44 4.28 17.30
C VAL A 373 -20.56 5.18 17.82
N ARG A 374 -20.97 6.16 17.01
CA ARG A 374 -22.02 7.12 17.38
C ARG A 374 -23.39 6.76 16.83
N ASP A 375 -23.51 5.68 16.05
CA ASP A 375 -24.72 5.28 15.34
C ASP A 375 -25.31 6.47 14.56
N ASP A 376 -24.48 7.03 13.69
CA ASP A 376 -24.78 8.28 13.01
C ASP A 376 -24.36 8.25 11.55
N TYR A 377 -25.24 8.70 10.66
CA TYR A 377 -24.93 8.88 9.26
C TYR A 377 -24.42 10.28 9.03
N LYS A 378 -23.33 10.39 8.29
CA LYS A 378 -22.61 11.65 8.09
C LYS A 378 -22.45 11.96 6.62
N VAL A 379 -22.60 13.24 6.29
CA VAL A 379 -22.36 13.76 4.93
C VAL A 379 -21.32 14.87 4.99
N ILE A 380 -20.30 14.76 4.17
CA ILE A 380 -19.18 15.70 4.07
C ILE A 380 -19.33 16.51 2.80
N ARG A 381 -19.24 17.84 2.93
CA ARG A 381 -19.22 18.76 1.79
C ARG A 381 -18.15 19.83 1.97
N LYS A 382 -17.74 20.40 0.84
CA LYS A 382 -16.94 21.61 0.75
C LYS A 382 -17.85 22.72 0.22
N VAL A 383 -17.88 23.84 0.92
CA VAL A 383 -18.54 25.07 0.53
C VAL A 383 -17.46 25.99 0.00
N VAL A 384 -17.57 26.43 -1.25
CA VAL A 384 -16.63 27.33 -1.91
C VAL A 384 -17.31 28.66 -2.14
N TYR A 385 -16.63 29.74 -1.74
CA TYR A 385 -17.08 31.11 -1.89
C TYR A 385 -16.34 31.75 -3.05
N ALA A 386 -17.08 32.19 -4.06
CA ALA A 386 -16.57 32.80 -5.28
C ALA A 386 -17.14 34.21 -5.46
N GLU A 387 -16.38 35.12 -6.05
CA GLU A 387 -16.93 36.41 -6.50
C GLU A 387 -17.80 36.20 -7.75
N LYS A 388 -18.96 36.86 -7.81
CA LYS A 388 -19.79 36.87 -9.02
C LYS A 388 -19.07 37.65 -10.12
N THR A 389 -18.86 37.03 -11.28
CA THR A 389 -18.42 37.73 -12.49
C THR A 389 -19.64 38.07 -13.36
N ASP A 390 -19.72 39.31 -13.85
CA ASP A 390 -20.87 39.85 -14.57
C ASP A 390 -20.91 39.49 -16.08
N ASP A 391 -20.00 38.65 -16.60
CA ASP A 391 -19.86 38.42 -18.05
C ASP A 391 -20.32 37.04 -18.55
N ASP A 392 -21.09 37.05 -19.63
CA ASP A 392 -21.61 35.90 -20.41
C ASP A 392 -20.52 35.05 -21.11
N ASP A 393 -19.23 35.36 -20.96
CA ASP A 393 -18.11 34.61 -21.54
C ASP A 393 -17.68 33.42 -20.65
N LYS A 394 -18.41 32.31 -20.78
CA LYS A 394 -18.22 31.02 -20.10
C LYS A 394 -16.92 30.24 -20.43
N LEU A 395 -15.82 30.91 -20.76
CA LEU A 395 -14.62 30.25 -21.29
C LEU A 395 -13.28 30.64 -20.66
N SER A 396 -13.27 31.35 -19.52
CA SER A 396 -12.06 31.50 -18.72
C SER A 396 -12.23 30.89 -17.33
N HIS A 397 -11.30 30.02 -16.95
CA HIS A 397 -11.37 29.12 -15.80
C HIS A 397 -11.02 29.77 -14.45
N ASP A 398 -10.90 31.09 -14.36
CA ASP A 398 -10.43 31.75 -13.14
C ASP A 398 -11.60 32.30 -12.33
N ILE A 399 -12.40 31.39 -11.75
CA ILE A 399 -13.27 31.74 -10.63
C ILE A 399 -12.34 32.09 -9.46
N LEU A 400 -12.22 33.38 -9.14
CA LEU A 400 -11.45 33.85 -7.98
C LEU A 400 -12.11 33.33 -6.70
N THR A 401 -11.61 32.19 -6.22
CA THR A 401 -12.05 31.58 -4.98
C THR A 401 -11.56 32.43 -3.81
N VAL A 402 -12.50 33.06 -3.10
CA VAL A 402 -12.21 33.92 -1.94
C VAL A 402 -11.95 33.08 -0.69
N GLY A 403 -12.57 31.90 -0.61
CA GLY A 403 -12.36 30.98 0.49
C GLY A 403 -13.15 29.68 0.34
N CYS A 404 -12.85 28.71 1.19
CA CYS A 404 -13.65 27.50 1.30
C CYS A 404 -13.76 27.02 2.74
N VAL A 405 -14.84 26.32 3.03
CA VAL A 405 -15.11 25.71 4.34
C VAL A 405 -15.52 24.26 4.12
N TRP A 406 -14.97 23.37 4.94
CA TRP A 406 -15.42 21.98 5.00
C TRP A 406 -16.46 21.82 6.10
N GLU A 407 -17.54 21.13 5.78
CA GLU A 407 -18.64 20.91 6.70
C GLU A 407 -19.04 19.43 6.72
N MET A 408 -19.50 19.00 7.89
CA MET A 408 -20.05 17.68 8.09
C MET A 408 -21.44 17.80 8.71
N TYR A 409 -22.42 17.21 8.04
CA TYR A 409 -23.76 17.03 8.59
C TYR A 409 -23.82 15.72 9.39
N SER A 410 -24.39 15.79 10.59
CA SER A 410 -24.77 14.64 11.41
C SER A 410 -26.27 14.42 11.26
N LEU A 411 -26.67 13.23 10.81
CA LEU A 411 -28.07 12.87 10.67
C LEU A 411 -28.76 12.79 12.03
N ARG A 412 -28.09 12.16 13.00
CA ARG A 412 -28.56 11.95 14.37
C ARG A 412 -28.83 13.26 15.11
N ASN A 413 -27.90 14.21 15.02
CA ASN A 413 -28.03 15.50 15.68
C ASN A 413 -28.80 16.53 14.83
N ASN A 414 -29.08 16.19 13.57
CA ASN A 414 -29.66 17.08 12.57
C ASN A 414 -28.94 18.44 12.50
N SER A 415 -27.60 18.41 12.52
CA SER A 415 -26.78 19.61 12.68
C SER A 415 -25.53 19.57 11.80
N TRP A 416 -25.12 20.74 11.32
CA TRP A 416 -23.86 20.95 10.62
C TRP A 416 -22.72 21.28 11.58
N THR A 417 -21.54 20.72 11.33
CA THR A 417 -20.30 21.00 12.05
C THR A 417 -19.24 21.47 11.07
N ASN A 418 -18.59 22.59 11.37
CA ASN A 418 -17.45 23.09 10.59
C ASN A 418 -16.19 22.25 10.91
N LEU A 419 -15.52 21.78 9.87
CA LEU A 419 -14.26 21.05 9.95
C LEU A 419 -13.10 22.04 9.80
N GLN A 420 -12.76 22.73 10.89
CA GLN A 420 -11.80 23.85 10.93
C GLN A 420 -10.37 23.52 10.44
N PHE A 421 -10.03 22.24 10.26
CA PHE A 421 -8.70 21.78 9.82
C PHE A 421 -8.63 21.40 8.32
N GLY A 422 -9.66 21.73 7.52
CA GLY A 422 -9.75 21.34 6.10
C GLY A 422 -9.06 22.27 5.10
N VAL A 423 -8.34 23.29 5.55
CA VAL A 423 -7.63 24.23 4.66
C VAL A 423 -6.49 23.49 3.96
N GLY A 424 -6.44 23.57 2.62
CA GLY A 424 -5.46 22.81 1.82
C GLY A 424 -5.78 21.32 1.70
N ILE A 425 -7.03 20.90 1.95
CA ILE A 425 -7.47 19.54 1.59
C ILE A 425 -7.95 19.55 0.13
N PRO A 426 -7.35 18.71 -0.74
CA PRO A 426 -7.79 18.56 -2.12
C PRO A 426 -9.27 18.19 -2.24
N SER A 427 -9.98 18.90 -3.11
CA SER A 427 -11.37 18.60 -3.44
C SER A 427 -11.48 17.76 -4.70
N SER A 428 -12.62 17.11 -4.86
CA SER A 428 -12.98 16.34 -6.05
C SER A 428 -14.27 16.88 -6.64
N SER A 429 -14.15 17.52 -7.80
CA SER A 429 -15.29 17.93 -8.61
C SER A 429 -15.97 16.75 -9.32
N ASP A 430 -15.29 15.61 -9.40
CA ASP A 430 -15.82 14.40 -10.01
C ASP A 430 -16.97 13.82 -9.19
N ILE A 431 -18.00 13.34 -9.89
CA ILE A 431 -19.12 12.60 -9.30
C ILE A 431 -18.68 11.17 -9.01
N LYS A 432 -17.83 10.62 -9.87
CA LYS A 432 -17.16 9.34 -9.67
C LYS A 432 -16.01 9.53 -8.67
N ASN A 433 -15.26 8.46 -8.38
CA ASN A 433 -14.07 8.54 -7.52
C ASN A 433 -14.33 8.86 -6.04
N LYS A 434 -15.50 8.47 -5.51
CA LYS A 434 -15.89 8.65 -4.10
C LYS A 434 -16.43 7.33 -3.56
N PHE A 435 -16.05 6.92 -2.35
CA PHE A 435 -16.65 5.75 -1.71
C PHE A 435 -16.47 5.76 -0.19
N TYR A 436 -17.26 4.92 0.49
CA TYR A 436 -17.16 4.68 1.92
C TYR A 436 -16.63 3.28 2.17
N LEU A 437 -15.69 3.15 3.10
CA LEU A 437 -15.15 1.86 3.53
C LEU A 437 -14.76 1.94 5.02
N GLU A 438 -15.28 1.01 5.83
CA GLU A 438 -14.85 0.80 7.22
C GLU A 438 -14.78 2.08 8.09
N GLY A 439 -15.81 2.93 8.04
CA GLY A 439 -15.87 4.16 8.85
C GLY A 439 -15.14 5.37 8.24
N MET A 440 -14.57 5.23 7.05
CA MET A 440 -13.90 6.30 6.32
C MET A 440 -14.59 6.64 5.01
N CYS A 441 -14.63 7.93 4.67
CA CYS A 441 -14.98 8.40 3.33
C CYS A 441 -13.69 8.66 2.54
N HIS A 442 -13.66 8.21 1.29
CA HIS A 442 -12.50 8.28 0.42
C HIS A 442 -12.85 9.00 -0.87
N TRP A 443 -11.97 9.88 -1.35
CA TRP A 443 -12.08 10.47 -2.68
C TRP A 443 -10.73 10.79 -3.30
N TRP A 444 -10.70 10.85 -4.63
CA TRP A 444 -9.55 11.32 -5.38
C TRP A 444 -9.63 12.85 -5.52
N GLY A 445 -8.74 13.57 -4.84
CA GLY A 445 -8.74 15.03 -4.85
C GLY A 445 -7.52 15.60 -5.57
N SER A 446 -7.70 16.74 -6.23
CA SER A 446 -6.64 17.52 -6.86
C SER A 446 -6.57 18.92 -6.26
N GLU A 447 -5.35 19.44 -6.12
CA GLU A 447 -5.07 20.86 -5.90
C GLU A 447 -4.79 21.57 -7.23
N ASP A 448 -4.80 22.91 -7.21
CA ASP A 448 -4.60 23.78 -8.38
C ASP A 448 -3.25 23.54 -9.10
N ASP A 449 -2.26 22.95 -8.41
CA ASP A 449 -0.95 22.58 -8.96
C ASP A 449 -0.89 21.16 -9.57
N PHE A 450 -2.04 20.53 -9.87
CA PHE A 450 -2.15 19.15 -10.37
C PHE A 450 -1.59 18.07 -9.41
N ILE A 451 -1.38 18.41 -8.14
CA ILE A 451 -1.00 17.44 -7.12
C ILE A 451 -2.26 16.66 -6.72
N GLU A 452 -2.36 15.44 -7.23
CA GLU A 452 -3.44 14.53 -6.90
C GLU A 452 -3.12 13.68 -5.68
N ASN A 453 -4.08 13.50 -4.78
CA ASN A 453 -3.95 12.59 -3.64
C ASN A 453 -5.26 11.84 -3.39
N LEU A 454 -5.15 10.60 -2.91
CA LEU A 454 -6.28 9.94 -2.26
C LEU A 454 -6.48 10.58 -0.89
N ILE A 455 -7.64 11.19 -0.70
CA ILE A 455 -8.07 11.72 0.60
C ILE A 455 -8.91 10.66 1.28
N SER A 456 -8.60 10.39 2.54
CA SER A 456 -9.35 9.50 3.41
C SER A 456 -9.72 10.25 4.67
N PHE A 457 -11.01 10.40 4.93
CA PHE A 457 -11.52 11.07 6.11
C PHE A 457 -12.15 10.06 7.06
N ASP A 458 -11.61 9.99 8.27
CA ASP A 458 -12.12 9.18 9.36
C ASP A 458 -13.31 9.86 10.02
N LEU A 459 -14.51 9.28 9.86
CA LEU A 459 -15.76 9.83 10.40
C LEU A 459 -15.84 9.76 11.93
N ILE A 460 -15.07 8.87 12.55
CA ILE A 460 -15.08 8.63 14.00
C ILE A 460 -14.16 9.65 14.67
N ASN A 461 -12.95 9.80 14.14
CA ASN A 461 -11.90 10.63 14.72
C ASN A 461 -11.83 12.05 14.11
N ASN A 462 -12.56 12.30 13.01
CA ASN A 462 -12.52 13.54 12.23
C ASN A 462 -11.11 13.90 11.74
N VAL A 463 -10.37 12.89 11.29
CA VAL A 463 -8.97 13.03 10.83
C VAL A 463 -8.90 12.85 9.32
N TRP A 464 -8.19 13.77 8.67
CA TRP A 464 -7.84 13.68 7.26
C TRP A 464 -6.53 12.93 7.08
N ILE A 465 -6.49 12.03 6.12
CA ILE A 465 -5.29 11.29 5.75
C ILE A 465 -5.11 11.40 4.24
N MET A 466 -3.98 11.99 3.84
CA MET A 466 -3.60 12.12 2.44
C MET A 466 -2.66 10.98 2.07
N THR A 467 -2.98 10.30 0.97
CA THR A 467 -2.13 9.24 0.43
C THR A 467 -1.67 9.64 -0.97
N PRO A 468 -0.35 9.73 -1.22
CA PRO A 468 0.20 10.04 -2.53
C PRO A 468 -0.24 9.03 -3.60
N PRO A 469 -0.26 9.41 -4.88
CA PRO A 469 -0.62 8.51 -5.96
C PRO A 469 0.46 7.43 -6.18
N PRO A 470 0.09 6.27 -6.74
CA PRO A 470 1.07 5.29 -7.17
C PRO A 470 1.93 5.83 -8.32
N LEU A 471 3.21 5.43 -8.34
CA LEU A 471 4.11 5.56 -9.49
C LEU A 471 3.97 4.30 -10.37
N ASP A 472 2.77 4.06 -10.87
CA ASP A 472 2.41 2.84 -11.59
C ASP A 472 2.60 2.91 -13.10
N ILE A 473 2.56 4.10 -13.70
CA ILE A 473 2.80 4.29 -15.13
C ILE A 473 4.31 4.47 -15.39
N PRO A 474 4.92 3.67 -16.29
CA PRO A 474 6.33 3.84 -16.68
C PRO A 474 6.52 5.14 -17.45
N MET A 475 7.13 6.14 -16.82
CA MET A 475 7.31 7.49 -17.38
C MET A 475 8.23 7.49 -18.61
N ASP A 476 9.16 6.53 -18.68
CA ASP A 476 10.11 6.31 -19.78
C ASP A 476 9.46 5.67 -21.02
N ALA A 477 8.25 5.14 -20.89
CA ALA A 477 7.53 4.53 -22.00
C ALA A 477 6.84 5.55 -22.93
N TYR A 478 6.80 6.84 -22.55
CA TYR A 478 6.07 7.88 -23.27
C TYR A 478 6.95 9.12 -23.50
N ASP A 479 7.07 9.53 -24.77
CA ASP A 479 7.71 10.79 -25.13
C ASP A 479 6.91 11.96 -24.56
N ASN A 480 7.58 12.88 -23.85
CA ASN A 480 6.97 14.03 -23.17
C ASN A 480 5.85 13.64 -22.18
N PHE A 481 6.15 12.71 -21.26
CA PHE A 481 5.21 12.33 -20.21
C PHE A 481 4.79 13.54 -19.36
N GLU A 482 3.50 13.85 -19.37
CA GLU A 482 2.93 14.92 -18.57
C GLU A 482 1.89 14.37 -17.59
N MET A 483 2.03 14.70 -16.31
CA MET A 483 1.25 14.10 -15.23
C MET A 483 -0.25 14.38 -15.34
N TYR A 484 -0.64 15.55 -15.88
CA TYR A 484 -2.04 15.93 -16.08
C TYR A 484 -2.75 15.11 -17.19
N LEU A 485 -2.00 14.37 -18.01
CA LEU A 485 -2.55 13.44 -19.00
C LEU A 485 -2.82 12.05 -18.41
N VAL A 486 -2.56 11.82 -17.12
CA VAL A 486 -2.88 10.57 -16.45
C VAL A 486 -4.32 10.61 -15.96
N ASN A 487 -5.19 9.79 -16.54
CA ASN A 487 -6.54 9.62 -15.98
C ASN A 487 -6.52 8.57 -14.88
N ARG A 488 -7.30 8.80 -13.82
CA ARG A 488 -7.38 7.91 -12.68
C ARG A 488 -8.82 7.64 -12.26
N GLU A 489 -9.11 6.38 -11.92
CA GLU A 489 -10.38 5.97 -11.36
C GLU A 489 -10.18 5.18 -10.06
N LEU A 490 -10.88 5.59 -9.01
CA LEU A 490 -10.95 4.90 -7.73
C LEU A 490 -12.14 3.93 -7.70
N PHE A 491 -11.90 2.73 -7.21
CA PHE A 491 -12.94 1.73 -6.98
C PHE A 491 -12.56 0.77 -5.86
N LEU A 492 -13.54 0.01 -5.39
CA LEU A 492 -13.32 -1.06 -4.44
C LEU A 492 -13.02 -2.37 -5.19
N LEU A 493 -11.95 -3.06 -4.81
CA LEU A 493 -11.56 -4.34 -5.36
C LEU A 493 -11.23 -5.29 -4.20
N ASN A 494 -12.07 -6.31 -3.99
CA ASN A 494 -11.97 -7.28 -2.87
C ASN A 494 -11.99 -6.65 -1.47
N GLY A 495 -12.75 -5.57 -1.28
CA GLY A 495 -12.70 -4.82 -0.03
C GLY A 495 -11.40 -4.02 0.16
N SER A 496 -10.53 -3.96 -0.85
CA SER A 496 -9.35 -3.08 -0.87
C SER A 496 -9.61 -1.88 -1.77
N ILE A 497 -9.07 -0.73 -1.39
CA ILE A 497 -9.08 0.46 -2.24
C ILE A 497 -8.16 0.21 -3.42
N ALA A 498 -8.66 0.41 -4.63
CA ALA A 498 -7.91 0.25 -5.86
C ALA A 498 -8.00 1.51 -6.73
N LEU A 499 -6.94 1.75 -7.47
CA LEU A 499 -6.79 2.85 -8.40
C LEU A 499 -6.41 2.29 -9.76
N MET A 500 -7.19 2.64 -10.78
CA MET A 500 -6.85 2.37 -12.17
C MET A 500 -6.33 3.64 -12.81
N SER A 501 -5.17 3.52 -13.44
CA SER A 501 -4.48 4.64 -14.08
C SER A 501 -4.32 4.32 -15.56
N ASN A 502 -4.52 5.30 -16.43
CA ASN A 502 -4.14 5.21 -17.85
C ASN A 502 -3.50 6.52 -18.31
N TYR A 503 -2.54 6.45 -19.23
CA TYR A 503 -2.02 7.65 -19.87
C TYR A 503 -2.95 8.02 -21.04
N ALA A 504 -3.32 9.29 -21.17
CA ALA A 504 -4.29 9.75 -22.15
C ALA A 504 -3.95 9.21 -23.56
N ARG A 505 -4.98 8.80 -24.31
CA ARG A 505 -4.88 8.21 -25.66
C ARG A 505 -4.22 6.82 -25.72
N THR A 506 -3.85 6.23 -24.59
CA THR A 506 -3.45 4.82 -24.52
C THR A 506 -4.63 3.96 -24.08
N THR A 507 -4.64 2.70 -24.54
CA THR A 507 -5.64 1.70 -24.12
C THR A 507 -5.04 0.66 -23.16
N THR A 508 -3.94 1.04 -22.50
CA THR A 508 -3.28 0.24 -21.47
C THR A 508 -3.63 0.80 -20.11
N PHE A 509 -4.12 -0.07 -19.23
CA PHE A 509 -4.60 0.28 -17.91
C PHE A 509 -3.74 -0.39 -16.83
N TYR A 510 -3.43 0.36 -15.80
CA TYR A 510 -2.65 -0.07 -14.65
C TYR A 510 -3.55 -0.09 -13.43
N ILE A 511 -3.71 -1.23 -12.77
CA ILE A 511 -4.46 -1.31 -11.51
C ILE A 511 -3.48 -1.48 -10.35
N SER A 512 -3.54 -0.55 -9.41
CA SER A 512 -2.80 -0.57 -8.17
C SER A 512 -3.76 -0.67 -6.99
N ILE A 513 -3.44 -1.49 -6.00
CA ILE A 513 -4.22 -1.58 -4.75
C ILE A 513 -3.51 -0.86 -3.62
N LEU A 514 -4.28 -0.28 -2.72
CA LEU A 514 -3.78 0.35 -1.51
C LEU A 514 -3.64 -0.69 -0.40
N ILE A 515 -2.46 -0.75 0.21
CA ILE A 515 -2.17 -1.64 1.33
C ILE A 515 -2.47 -0.97 2.67
N GLU A 516 -2.15 0.32 2.76
CA GLU A 516 -2.33 1.09 3.98
C GLU A 516 -2.56 2.56 3.65
N VAL A 517 -3.48 3.22 4.35
CA VAL A 517 -3.78 4.63 4.13
C VAL A 517 -2.67 5.49 4.75
N GLY A 518 -2.25 6.55 4.07
CA GLY A 518 -1.40 7.61 4.63
C GLY A 518 0.11 7.37 4.69
N LYS A 519 0.63 6.26 4.14
CA LYS A 519 2.09 6.03 4.01
C LYS A 519 2.57 6.21 2.57
N LYS A 520 3.87 6.45 2.39
CA LYS A 520 4.49 6.79 1.09
C LYS A 520 4.62 5.60 0.13
N GLU A 521 4.82 4.38 0.62
CA GLU A 521 5.01 3.16 -0.20
C GLU A 521 3.84 2.16 -0.03
N THR A 522 2.63 2.67 -0.20
CA THR A 522 1.39 1.97 0.17
C THR A 522 0.70 1.28 -0.98
N TRP A 523 0.95 1.74 -2.21
CA TRP A 523 0.36 1.13 -3.38
C TRP A 523 1.15 -0.09 -3.83
N THR A 524 0.45 -1.08 -4.40
CA THR A 524 1.07 -2.23 -5.04
C THR A 524 0.36 -2.50 -6.35
N LYS A 525 1.14 -2.45 -7.44
CA LYS A 525 0.67 -2.72 -8.78
C LYS A 525 0.21 -4.18 -8.88
N LEU A 526 -1.07 -4.36 -9.16
CA LEU A 526 -1.70 -5.68 -9.22
C LEU A 526 -1.87 -6.14 -10.65
N PHE A 527 -2.44 -5.32 -11.55
CA PHE A 527 -2.66 -5.70 -12.96
C PHE A 527 -2.13 -4.65 -13.93
N VAL A 528 -1.75 -5.13 -15.10
CA VAL A 528 -1.60 -4.32 -16.32
C VAL A 528 -2.33 -5.06 -17.41
N PHE A 529 -3.24 -4.39 -18.10
CA PHE A 529 -3.94 -4.99 -19.24
C PHE A 529 -4.10 -3.99 -20.36
N GLY A 530 -4.20 -4.53 -21.57
CA GLY A 530 -4.20 -3.77 -22.82
C GLY A 530 -2.90 -3.92 -23.62
N PRO A 531 -2.81 -3.25 -24.78
CA PRO A 531 -3.80 -2.31 -25.32
C PRO A 531 -5.12 -2.99 -25.70
N ILE A 532 -6.26 -2.51 -25.17
CA ILE A 532 -7.60 -2.96 -25.58
C ILE A 532 -8.15 -1.94 -26.58
N PRO A 533 -8.22 -2.25 -27.87
CA PRO A 533 -8.76 -1.30 -28.84
C PRO A 533 -10.28 -1.09 -28.63
N TYR A 534 -10.77 0.09 -29.00
CA TYR A 534 -12.19 0.43 -29.07
C TYR A 534 -12.94 0.58 -27.74
N ILE A 535 -12.24 0.88 -26.65
CA ILE A 535 -12.83 1.21 -25.35
C ILE A 535 -12.40 2.59 -24.85
N THR A 536 -13.32 3.27 -24.15
CA THR A 536 -13.07 4.52 -23.44
C THR A 536 -12.60 4.24 -22.01
N PHE A 537 -12.46 5.30 -21.20
CA PHE A 537 -12.19 5.16 -19.76
C PHE A 537 -13.32 4.36 -19.06
N PRO A 538 -13.03 3.59 -18.00
CA PRO A 538 -14.01 2.73 -17.35
C PRO A 538 -15.16 3.50 -16.70
N ILE A 539 -16.25 2.77 -16.44
CA ILE A 539 -17.48 3.29 -15.82
C ILE A 539 -17.63 2.78 -14.38
N GLY A 540 -17.12 1.58 -14.11
CA GLY A 540 -17.19 0.94 -12.81
C GLY A 540 -16.82 -0.53 -12.88
N ILE A 541 -16.93 -1.22 -11.74
CA ILE A 541 -16.60 -2.63 -11.60
C ILE A 541 -17.81 -3.35 -11.01
N ARG A 542 -18.09 -4.57 -11.49
CA ARG A 542 -19.14 -5.43 -10.92
C ARG A 542 -18.58 -6.42 -9.90
N ASN A 543 -17.54 -7.13 -10.30
CA ASN A 543 -16.85 -8.11 -9.49
C ASN A 543 -15.38 -8.14 -9.92
N MET A 544 -14.61 -8.96 -9.22
CA MET A 544 -13.14 -9.03 -9.27
C MET A 544 -12.49 -9.34 -10.63
N GLY A 545 -13.28 -9.64 -11.67
CA GLY A 545 -12.82 -9.82 -13.03
C GLY A 545 -13.50 -8.90 -14.04
N ASN A 546 -14.71 -8.39 -13.77
CA ASN A 546 -15.50 -7.70 -14.77
C ASN A 546 -15.51 -6.18 -14.56
N ILE A 547 -14.78 -5.48 -15.44
CA ILE A 547 -14.72 -4.02 -15.50
C ILE A 547 -15.66 -3.55 -16.60
N LEU A 548 -16.51 -2.57 -16.28
CA LEU A 548 -17.46 -2.00 -17.23
C LEU A 548 -16.77 -0.89 -17.99
N PHE A 549 -16.76 -1.02 -19.31
CA PHE A 549 -16.29 0.00 -20.23
C PHE A 549 -17.44 0.49 -21.10
N GLN A 550 -17.30 1.72 -21.59
CA GLN A 550 -18.01 2.17 -22.79
C GLN A 550 -17.09 1.94 -23.99
N THR A 551 -17.65 1.44 -25.08
CA THR A 551 -16.95 1.28 -26.35
C THR A 551 -17.06 2.56 -27.19
N ASP A 552 -16.19 2.71 -28.20
CA ASP A 552 -16.17 3.91 -29.04
C ASP A 552 -17.52 4.18 -29.76
N ASP A 553 -18.26 3.13 -30.08
CA ASP A 553 -19.62 3.20 -30.65
C ASP A 553 -20.72 3.47 -29.61
N GLY A 554 -20.34 3.68 -28.34
CA GLY A 554 -21.21 4.10 -27.25
C GLY A 554 -21.91 2.96 -26.51
N ASP A 555 -21.62 1.70 -26.83
CA ASP A 555 -22.19 0.55 -26.13
C ASP A 555 -21.46 0.25 -24.82
N LEU A 556 -22.17 -0.30 -23.84
CA LEU A 556 -21.55 -0.86 -22.65
C LEU A 556 -20.95 -2.25 -22.92
N ALA A 557 -19.79 -2.52 -22.34
CA ALA A 557 -19.13 -3.82 -22.45
C ALA A 557 -18.45 -4.23 -21.14
N TRP A 558 -18.61 -5.50 -20.76
CA TRP A 558 -17.83 -6.12 -19.68
C TRP A 558 -16.50 -6.61 -20.22
N PHE A 559 -15.40 -6.16 -19.63
CA PHE A 559 -14.09 -6.73 -19.82
C PHE A 559 -13.77 -7.68 -18.68
N ASP A 560 -13.52 -8.96 -18.97
CA ASP A 560 -13.04 -9.95 -18.01
C ASP A 560 -11.51 -9.91 -17.93
N SER A 561 -10.97 -9.48 -16.79
CA SER A 561 -9.54 -9.35 -16.55
C SER A 561 -8.80 -10.69 -16.43
N SER A 562 -9.52 -11.80 -16.28
CA SER A 562 -8.94 -13.14 -16.20
C SER A 562 -8.83 -13.80 -17.59
N THR A 563 -9.86 -13.65 -18.41
CA THR A 563 -9.90 -14.22 -19.77
C THR A 563 -9.46 -13.25 -20.86
N HIS A 564 -9.35 -11.96 -20.53
CA HIS A 564 -9.14 -10.85 -21.46
C HIS A 564 -10.23 -10.74 -22.54
N ILE A 565 -11.44 -11.23 -22.26
CA ILE A 565 -12.58 -11.19 -23.18
C ILE A 565 -13.39 -9.92 -22.92
N LEU A 566 -13.68 -9.19 -24.00
CA LEU A 566 -14.61 -8.06 -23.99
C LEU A 566 -15.98 -8.54 -24.51
N GLN A 567 -17.02 -8.39 -23.69
CA GLN A 567 -18.39 -8.77 -24.02
C GLN A 567 -19.30 -7.55 -24.06
N LYS A 568 -19.81 -7.19 -25.24
CA LYS A 568 -20.82 -6.13 -25.41
C LYS A 568 -22.14 -6.53 -24.76
N LEU A 569 -22.80 -5.55 -24.14
CA LEU A 569 -24.05 -5.70 -23.40
C LEU A 569 -25.28 -5.29 -24.22
N GLY A 570 -25.09 -4.59 -25.34
CA GLY A 570 -26.18 -4.09 -26.18
C GLY A 570 -26.97 -2.93 -25.57
N VAL A 571 -26.37 -2.22 -24.60
CA VAL A 571 -26.92 -1.01 -24.00
C VAL A 571 -26.13 0.18 -24.50
N ASN A 572 -26.73 0.97 -25.41
CA ASN A 572 -26.10 2.16 -25.94
C ASN A 572 -26.30 3.36 -25.02
N VAL A 573 -25.19 3.96 -24.60
CA VAL A 573 -25.12 5.10 -23.68
C VAL A 573 -24.42 6.31 -24.31
N HIS A 574 -24.35 6.37 -25.65
CA HIS A 574 -23.74 7.49 -26.35
C HIS A 574 -24.36 8.84 -25.91
N GLY A 575 -23.52 9.80 -25.53
CA GLY A 575 -23.95 11.11 -25.04
C GLY A 575 -24.59 11.12 -23.64
N ARG A 576 -24.49 10.03 -22.87
CA ARG A 576 -25.00 9.94 -21.49
C ARG A 576 -23.86 9.80 -20.50
N PHE A 577 -23.98 10.48 -19.36
CA PHE A 577 -23.17 10.17 -18.19
C PHE A 577 -23.66 8.86 -17.58
N CYS A 578 -22.71 7.97 -17.29
CA CYS A 578 -22.98 6.66 -16.70
C CYS A 578 -22.25 6.54 -15.37
N GLN A 579 -22.99 6.17 -14.32
CA GLN A 579 -22.44 5.82 -13.01
C GLN A 579 -22.97 4.45 -12.59
N LEU A 580 -22.06 3.56 -12.22
CA LEU A 580 -22.39 2.24 -11.68
C LEU A 580 -22.23 2.27 -10.15
N VAL A 581 -23.26 1.82 -9.43
CA VAL A 581 -23.31 1.85 -7.96
C VAL A 581 -23.77 0.51 -7.42
N PHE A 582 -23.20 0.07 -6.31
CA PHE A 582 -23.66 -1.12 -5.59
C PHE A 582 -24.82 -0.80 -4.66
N TYR A 583 -25.89 -1.57 -4.74
CA TYR A 583 -27.06 -1.44 -3.89
C TYR A 583 -27.25 -2.70 -3.07
N LYS A 584 -27.31 -2.56 -1.75
CA LYS A 584 -27.70 -3.65 -0.85
C LYS A 584 -28.98 -3.26 -0.14
N GLU A 585 -30.05 -4.00 -0.43
CA GLU A 585 -31.37 -3.74 0.14
C GLU A 585 -31.34 -3.82 1.67
N SER A 586 -32.10 -2.93 2.31
CA SER A 586 -32.18 -2.82 3.76
C SER A 586 -33.45 -2.09 4.17
N LEU A 587 -34.07 -2.57 5.26
CA LEU A 587 -35.32 -1.99 5.79
C LEU A 587 -35.06 -0.95 6.90
N ILE A 588 -33.83 -0.43 7.00
CA ILE A 588 -33.48 0.63 7.96
C ILE A 588 -34.22 1.92 7.61
N ARG A 589 -34.88 2.50 8.61
CA ARG A 589 -35.54 3.81 8.52
C ARG A 589 -34.55 4.95 8.74
N ILE A 590 -34.73 6.04 8.01
CA ILE A 590 -33.91 7.25 8.11
C ILE A 590 -34.31 8.07 9.36
N GLU A 591 -35.60 8.10 9.70
CA GLU A 591 -36.15 8.93 10.79
C GLU A 591 -35.91 8.38 12.21
N ARG A 592 -35.70 7.07 12.39
CA ARG A 592 -35.52 6.44 13.73
C ARG A 592 -34.22 6.84 14.44
N ILE A 593 -33.33 7.56 13.76
CA ILE A 593 -32.01 7.95 14.27
C ILE A 593 -32.10 9.29 15.03
N ASN A 594 -33.23 9.99 14.94
CA ASN A 594 -33.49 11.27 15.61
C ASN A 594 -34.11 11.13 17.03
N SER A 595 -34.36 9.91 17.53
CA SER A 595 -35.08 9.67 18.80
C SER A 595 -34.17 9.31 19.96
#